data_AF-A0A8T4E585-F1
#
_entry.id   AF-A0A8T4E585-F1
#
_cell.length_a   1.000
_cell.length_b   1.000
_cell.length_c   1.000
_cell.angle_alpha   90.00
_cell.angle_beta   90.00
_cell.angle_gamma   90.00
#
_symmetry.space_group_name_H-M   'P 1'
#
loop_
_entity.id
_entity.type
_entity.pdbx_description
1 polymer ?
#
loop_
_entity_poly.entity_id
_entity_poly.type
_entity_poly.pdbx_seq_one_letter_code
_entity_poly.pdbx_strand_id
1 'polypeptide(L)' 'MDFGDDERYAANSELRYITLELMKLAQKREVPFEQVCDEYVHNTFHLKDAIDKECPEKALKTTKESITHE' A
#
# COMPACT_ATOMS: atom_id res chain seq x y z
N MET A 1 -10.83 -10.54 24.02
CA MET A 1 -9.88 -9.42 23.84
C MET A 1 -10.30 -8.73 22.57
N ASP A 2 -10.57 -7.43 22.67
CA ASP A 2 -10.93 -6.59 21.53
C ASP A 2 -9.65 -6.22 20.79
N PHE A 3 -9.34 -6.93 19.71
CA PHE A 3 -8.14 -6.69 18.89
C PHE A 3 -8.24 -5.38 18.08
N GLY A 4 -9.40 -4.72 18.07
CA GLY A 4 -9.65 -3.55 17.24
C GLY A 4 -8.93 -2.28 17.70
N ASP A 5 -8.61 -2.15 18.99
CA ASP A 5 -7.94 -0.95 19.51
C ASP A 5 -6.45 -0.94 19.16
N ASP A 6 -5.75 -2.08 19.32
CA ASP A 6 -4.31 -2.18 19.03
C ASP A 6 -4.00 -1.94 17.54
N GLU A 7 -4.83 -2.47 16.63
CA GLU A 7 -4.70 -2.22 15.19
C GLU A 7 -4.89 -0.74 14.84
N ARG A 8 -5.84 -0.06 15.49
CA ARG A 8 -6.07 1.39 15.31
C ARG A 8 -4.90 2.20 15.82
N TYR A 9 -4.33 1.86 16.98
CA TYR A 9 -3.16 2.55 17.51
C TYR A 9 -1.95 2.39 16.58
N ALA A 10 -1.72 1.19 16.05
CA ALA A 10 -0.67 0.93 15.08
C ALA A 10 -0.87 1.78 13.82
N ALA A 11 -2.05 1.72 13.20
CA ALA A 11 -2.39 2.50 12.01
C ALA A 11 -2.22 4.01 12.23
N ASN A 12 -2.65 4.53 13.39
CA ASN A 12 -2.50 5.94 13.74
C ASN A 12 -1.01 6.35 13.86
N SER A 13 -0.18 5.47 14.42
CA SER A 13 1.26 5.74 14.56
C SER A 13 1.97 5.77 13.20
N GLU A 14 1.60 4.88 12.29
CA GLU A 14 2.13 4.83 10.93
C GLU A 14 1.71 6.06 10.12
N LEU A 15 0.42 6.42 10.16
CA LEU A 15 -0.08 7.63 9.48
C LEU A 15 0.62 8.89 9.98
N ARG A 16 0.88 9.00 11.30
CA ARG A 16 1.63 10.13 11.86
C ARG A 16 3.06 10.17 11.32
N TYR A 17 3.73 9.03 11.25
CA TYR A 17 5.09 8.97 10.72
C TYR A 17 5.14 9.37 9.24
N ILE A 18 4.26 8.81 8.40
CA ILE A 18 4.14 9.16 6.98
C ILE A 18 3.88 10.66 6.83
N THR A 19 2.93 11.21 7.58
CA THR A 19 2.60 12.65 7.54
C THR A 19 3.83 13.52 7.82
N LEU A 20 4.62 13.19 8.85
CA LEU A 20 5.81 13.96 9.19
C LEU A 20 6.87 13.92 8.08
N GLU A 21 7.09 12.78 7.43
CA GLU A 21 8.04 12.67 6.32
C GLU A 21 7.58 13.42 5.07
N LEU A 22 6.28 13.36 4.74
CA LEU A 22 5.70 14.12 3.64
C LEU A 22 5.78 15.64 3.90
N MET A 23 5.56 16.09 5.14
CA MET A 23 5.72 17.50 5.52
C MET A 23 7.17 17.97 5.37
N LYS A 24 8.15 17.16 5.80
CA LYS A 24 9.58 17.46 5.61
C LYS A 24 9.93 17.58 4.12
N LEU A 25 9.35 16.71 3.29
CA LEU A 25 9.57 16.74 1.85
C LEU A 25 8.95 17.99 1.19
N ALA A 26 7.73 18.36 1.60
CA ALA A 26 7.07 19.60 1.16
C ALA A 26 7.90 20.83 1.52
N GLN A 27 8.40 20.88 2.77
CA GLN A 27 9.28 21.95 3.24
C GLN A 27 10.58 22.00 2.42
N LYS A 28 11.22 20.86 2.18
CA LYS A 28 12.48 20.77 1.42
C LYS A 28 12.35 21.22 -0.04
N ARG A 29 11.19 20.96 -0.65
CA ARG A 29 10.90 21.27 -2.06
C ARG A 29 10.22 22.62 -2.27
N GLU A 30 9.85 23.31 -1.19
CA GLU A 30 9.07 24.55 -1.22
C GLU A 30 7.75 24.44 -2.01
N VAL A 31 7.06 23.30 -1.87
CA VAL A 31 5.77 23.04 -2.51
C VAL A 31 4.67 22.83 -1.47
N PRO A 32 3.39 23.02 -1.83
CA PRO A 32 2.27 22.72 -0.93
C PRO A 32 2.28 21.26 -0.47
N PHE A 33 1.93 21.03 0.79
CA PHE A 33 1.84 19.68 1.36
C PHE A 33 0.87 18.78 0.58
N GLU A 34 -0.26 19.34 0.13
CA GLU A 34 -1.26 18.64 -0.70
C GLU A 34 -0.65 18.01 -1.95
N GLN A 35 0.22 18.76 -2.66
CA GLN A 35 0.90 18.25 -3.84
C GLN A 35 1.77 17.02 -3.53
N VAL A 36 2.47 17.03 -2.38
CA VAL A 36 3.32 15.91 -1.97
C VAL A 36 2.49 14.69 -1.57
N CYS A 37 1.32 14.90 -0.96
CA CYS A 37 0.36 13.83 -0.66
C CYS A 37 -0.16 13.16 -1.93
N ASP A 38 -0.55 13.96 -2.94
CA ASP A 38 -1.03 13.43 -4.22
C ASP A 38 0.05 12.60 -4.93
N GLU A 39 1.29 13.10 -4.94
CA GLU A 39 2.43 12.37 -5.48
C GLU A 39 2.69 11.06 -4.71
N TYR A 40 2.60 11.08 -3.38
CA TYR A 40 2.76 9.87 -2.55
C TYR A 40 1.71 8.81 -2.87
N VAL A 41 0.43 9.20 -2.92
CA VAL A 41 -0.68 8.29 -3.26
C VAL A 41 -0.48 7.71 -4.66
N HIS A 42 -0.13 8.53 -5.64
CA HIS A 42 0.14 8.05 -7.00
C HIS A 42 1.30 7.05 -7.04
N ASN A 43 2.40 7.36 -6.35
CA ASN A 43 3.59 6.50 -6.32
C ASN A 43 3.33 5.16 -5.61
N THR A 44 2.51 5.15 -4.55
CA THR A 44 2.14 3.91 -3.85
C THR A 44 1.27 3.00 -4.71
N PHE A 45 0.31 3.56 -5.47
CA PHE A 45 -0.44 2.79 -6.46
C PHE A 45 0.46 2.24 -7.57
N HIS A 46 1.36 3.07 -8.10
CA HIS A 46 2.31 2.65 -9.12
C HIS A 46 3.22 1.52 -8.62
N LEU A 47 3.72 1.62 -7.39
CA LEU A 47 4.53 0.58 -6.76
C LEU A 47 3.72 -0.72 -6.59
N LYS A 48 2.46 -0.62 -6.16
CA LYS A 48 1.56 -1.77 -6.05
C LYS A 48 1.41 -2.46 -7.41
N ASP A 49 1.15 -1.70 -8.47
CA ASP A 49 1.01 -2.25 -9.82
C ASP A 49 2.31 -2.90 -10.31
N ALA A 50 3.47 -2.35 -9.98
CA ALA A 50 4.76 -2.94 -10.32
C ALA A 50 4.98 -4.30 -9.61
N ILE A 51 4.69 -4.36 -8.31
CA ILE A 51 4.78 -5.59 -7.52
C ILE A 51 3.80 -6.65 -8.06
N ASP A 52 2.57 -6.27 -8.36
CA ASP A 52 1.55 -7.17 -8.90
C ASP A 52 1.93 -7.71 -10.30
N LYS A 53 2.64 -6.93 -11.12
CA LYS A 53 3.12 -7.34 -12.45
C LYS A 53 4.30 -8.30 -12.37
N GLU A 54 5.23 -8.07 -11.44
CA GLU A 54 6.42 -8.91 -11.26
C GLU A 54 6.15 -10.19 -10.45
N CYS A 55 5.02 -10.28 -9.77
CA CYS A 55 4.61 -11.45 -9.00
C CYS A 55 3.50 -12.23 -9.73
N PRO A 56 3.82 -13.22 -10.60
CA PRO A 56 2.82 -14.05 -11.26
C PRO A 56 2.24 -15.11 -10.31
N GLU A 57 1.87 -14.77 -9.07
CA GLU A 57 1.25 -15.71 -8.12
C GLU A 57 -0.20 -16.08 -8.49
N LYS A 58 -0.80 -15.43 -9.52
CA LYS A 58 -2.11 -15.82 -10.06
C LYS A 58 -2.05 -16.90 -11.16
N ALA A 59 -0.88 -17.40 -11.55
CA ALA A 59 -0.77 -18.48 -12.54
C ALA A 59 -0.96 -19.91 -11.97
N LEU A 60 -1.07 -20.08 -10.65
CA LEU A 60 -1.03 -21.41 -9.99
C LEU A 60 -2.35 -21.88 -9.35
N LYS A 61 -3.49 -21.20 -9.57
CA LYS A 61 -4.79 -21.61 -8.98
C LYS A 61 -5.83 -22.17 -9.96
N THR A 62 -5.49 -22.50 -11.21
CA THR A 62 -6.48 -23.00 -12.20
C THR A 62 -6.23 -24.42 -12.71
N THR A 63 -5.42 -25.26 -12.03
CA THR A 63 -5.11 -26.63 -12.54
C THR A 63 -5.48 -27.76 -11.58
N LYS A 64 -6.51 -27.61 -10.74
CA LYS A 64 -6.99 -28.72 -9.88
C LYS A 64 -8.50 -28.99 -9.87
N GLU A 65 -9.28 -28.43 -10.79
CA GLU A 65 -10.73 -28.72 -10.88
C GLU A 65 -11.15 -29.37 -12.22
N SER A 66 -10.24 -30.01 -12.96
CA SER A 66 -10.61 -30.65 -14.23
C SER A 66 -9.93 -31.98 -14.52
N ILE A 67 -9.73 -32.84 -13.51
CA ILE A 67 -9.49 -34.29 -13.69
C ILE A 67 -9.98 -34.92 -12.37
N THR A 68 -11.13 -35.57 -12.22
CA THR A 68 -11.67 -36.73 -12.95
C THR A 68 -13.20 -36.78 -12.77
N HIS A 69 -13.93 -36.90 -13.88
CA HIS A 69 -15.28 -37.47 -13.89
C HIS A 69 -15.19 -38.70 -14.80
N GLU A 70 -15.09 -39.89 -14.22
CA GLU A 70 -15.46 -41.19 -14.80
C GLU A 70 -16.05 -42.06 -13.69
#